data_AF-A0A8C3P831-F1
#
_entry.id   AF-A0A8C3P831-F1
#
_cell.length_a   1.000
_cell.length_b   1.000
_cell.length_c   1.000
_cell.angle_alpha   90.00
_cell.angle_beta   90.00
_cell.angle_gamma   90.00
#
_symmetry.space_group_name_H-M   'P 1'
#
loop_
_entity.id
_entity.type
_entity.pdbx_description
1 polymer ?
#
loop_
_entity_poly.entity_id
_entity_poly.type
_entity_poly.pdbx_seq_one_letter_code
_entity_poly.pdbx_strand_id
1 'polypeptide(L)'
;MKVAVDFEECLKDSPRSRAALEEVEGDVAELELKLEKLVKLCIAMIDTGKAFCVANKQFVNGIRDLAQYSSKDVIVETSLTKFSDSLQEMINYHTVSVGNWRMIVTMSPKQTDYAS
;
A
#
# COMPACT_ATOMS: atom_id res chain seq x y z
N MET A 1 -13.14 21.31 5.57
CA MET A 1 -13.81 21.71 4.32
C MET A 1 -15.33 21.54 4.41
N LYS A 2 -16.03 22.62 4.80
CA LYS A 2 -17.38 22.97 4.36
C LYS A 2 -17.48 24.48 4.45
N VAL A 3 -16.75 25.18 3.58
CA VAL A 3 -17.01 26.58 3.29
C VAL A 3 -17.97 26.55 2.12
N ALA A 4 -19.26 26.81 2.40
CA ALA A 4 -20.21 27.02 1.34
C ALA A 4 -19.82 28.34 0.66
N VAL A 5 -19.15 28.25 -0.49
CA VAL A 5 -18.85 29.41 -1.31
C VAL A 5 -20.20 29.97 -1.77
N ASP A 6 -20.53 31.16 -1.30
CA ASP A 6 -21.79 31.81 -1.65
C ASP A 6 -21.72 32.24 -3.12
N PHE A 7 -22.51 31.56 -3.97
CA PHE A 7 -22.54 31.80 -5.40
C PHE A 7 -22.96 33.24 -5.75
N GLU A 8 -23.78 33.89 -4.92
CA GLU A 8 -24.24 35.26 -5.19
C GLU A 8 -23.13 36.29 -4.95
N GLU A 9 -22.28 36.06 -3.95
CA GLU A 9 -21.10 36.86 -3.66
C GLU A 9 -19.97 36.62 -4.70
N CYS A 10 -19.90 35.43 -5.30
CA CYS A 10 -18.96 35.14 -6.39
C CYS A 10 -19.31 35.92 -7.67
N LEU A 11 -20.60 36.08 -7.98
CA LEU A 11 -21.05 36.88 -9.13
C LEU A 11 -20.72 38.38 -8.96
N LYS A 12 -20.57 38.85 -7.72
CA LYS A 12 -20.24 40.26 -7.39
C LYS A 12 -18.74 40.54 -7.39
N ASP A 13 -17.88 39.54 -7.59
CA ASP A 13 -16.41 39.60 -7.44
C ASP A 13 -15.97 40.38 -6.19
N SER A 14 -16.69 40.16 -5.08
CA SER A 14 -16.43 40.93 -3.87
C SER A 14 -15.05 40.56 -3.30
N PRO A 15 -14.33 41.50 -2.66
CA PRO A 15 -13.07 41.19 -1.99
C PRO A 15 -13.19 40.03 -0.98
N ARG A 16 -14.38 39.84 -0.41
CA ARG A 16 -14.69 38.76 0.52
C ARG A 16 -14.79 37.40 -0.18
N SER A 17 -15.40 37.33 -1.35
CA SER A 17 -15.44 36.10 -2.18
C SER A 17 -14.06 35.66 -2.61
N ARG A 18 -13.22 36.61 -3.03
CA ARG A 18 -11.83 36.33 -3.42
C ARG A 18 -11.02 35.75 -2.27
N ALA A 19 -11.14 36.32 -1.08
CA ALA A 19 -10.46 35.80 0.11
C ALA A 19 -10.96 34.39 0.49
N ALA A 20 -12.27 34.14 0.43
CA ALA A 20 -12.84 32.82 0.70
C ALA A 20 -12.41 31.78 -0.36
N LEU A 21 -12.29 32.18 -1.62
CA LEU A 21 -11.80 31.32 -2.69
C LEU A 21 -10.32 30.97 -2.50
N GLU A 22 -9.47 31.97 -2.18
CA GLU A 22 -8.05 31.76 -1.90
C GLU A 22 -7.83 30.82 -0.69
N GLU A 23 -8.65 30.93 0.34
CA GLU A 23 -8.65 29.99 1.48
C GLU A 23 -8.99 28.57 1.04
N VAL A 24 -10.05 28.39 0.25
CA VAL A 24 -10.46 27.08 -0.27
C VAL A 24 -9.41 26.48 -1.22
N GLU A 25 -8.80 27.29 -2.07
CA GLU A 25 -7.69 26.86 -2.94
C GLU A 25 -6.48 26.42 -2.12
N GLY A 26 -6.16 27.15 -1.04
CA GLY A 26 -5.12 26.77 -0.08
C GLY A 26 -5.41 25.42 0.60
N ASP A 27 -6.63 25.22 1.08
CA ASP A 27 -7.10 23.96 1.67
C ASP A 27 -6.98 22.79 0.67
N VAL A 28 -7.36 23.01 -0.59
CA VAL A 28 -7.25 22.00 -1.66
C VAL A 28 -5.79 21.66 -1.94
N ALA A 29 -4.93 22.67 -2.08
CA ALA A 29 -3.50 22.46 -2.31
C ALA A 29 -2.84 21.67 -1.17
N GLU A 30 -3.17 21.98 0.10
CA GLU A 30 -2.67 21.22 1.24
C GLU A 30 -3.19 19.77 1.23
N LEU A 31 -4.46 19.57 0.88
CA LEU A 31 -5.05 18.23 0.75
C LEU A 31 -4.37 17.43 -0.36
N GLU A 32 -4.06 18.04 -1.51
CA GLU A 32 -3.34 17.39 -2.60
C GLU A 32 -1.95 16.92 -2.15
N LEU A 33 -1.19 17.76 -1.44
CA LEU A 33 0.13 17.39 -0.89
C LEU A 33 0.03 16.24 0.12
N LYS A 34 -0.99 16.25 0.98
CA LYS A 34 -1.23 15.17 1.96
C LYS A 34 -1.57 13.85 1.26
N LEU A 35 -2.38 13.89 0.21
CA LEU A 35 -2.73 12.72 -0.59
C LEU A 35 -1.51 12.17 -1.34
N GLU A 36 -0.68 13.04 -1.93
CA GLU A 36 0.55 12.63 -2.61
C GLU A 36 1.52 11.92 -1.67
N LYS A 37 1.71 12.48 -0.46
CA LYS A 37 2.52 11.84 0.58
C LYS A 37 1.97 10.47 0.96
N LEU A 38 0.66 10.35 1.13
CA LEU A 38 0.03 9.09 1.47
C LEU A 38 0.30 8.04 0.38
N VAL A 39 0.11 8.39 -0.90
CA VAL A 39 0.42 7.50 -2.04
C VAL A 39 1.87 7.03 -2.01
N LYS A 40 2.84 7.92 -1.76
CA LYS A 40 4.25 7.56 -1.64
C LYS A 40 4.50 6.56 -0.51
N LEU A 41 3.89 6.76 0.66
CA LEU A 41 3.96 5.81 1.78
C LEU A 41 3.31 4.46 1.42
N CYS A 42 2.18 4.47 0.70
CA CYS A 42 1.51 3.27 0.23
C CYS A 42 2.42 2.44 -0.68
N ILE A 43 3.15 3.08 -1.60
CA ILE A 43 4.11 2.42 -2.51
C ILE A 43 5.26 1.81 -1.73
N ALA A 44 5.87 2.57 -0.81
CA ALA A 44 6.94 2.05 0.04
C ALA A 44 6.49 0.82 0.86
N MET A 45 5.26 0.84 1.35
CA MET A 45 4.66 -0.31 2.05
C MET A 45 4.48 -1.52 1.11
N ILE A 46 4.04 -1.32 -0.14
CA ILE A 46 3.93 -2.39 -1.15
C ILE A 46 5.29 -3.05 -1.36
N ASP A 47 6.32 -2.25 -1.62
CA ASP A 47 7.62 -2.78 -1.99
C ASP A 47 8.31 -3.48 -0.82
N THR A 48 8.17 -2.93 0.38
CA THR A 48 8.60 -3.61 1.61
C THR A 48 7.84 -4.93 1.81
N GLY A 49 6.52 -4.93 1.58
CA GLY A 49 5.70 -6.15 1.67
C GLY A 49 6.09 -7.23 0.66
N LYS A 50 6.46 -6.84 -0.58
CA LYS A 50 7.01 -7.76 -1.58
C LYS A 50 8.33 -8.37 -1.12
N ALA A 51 9.26 -7.54 -0.65
CA ALA A 51 10.56 -8.00 -0.15
C ALA A 51 10.40 -8.97 1.02
N PHE A 52 9.48 -8.68 1.94
CA PHE A 52 9.09 -9.57 3.03
C PHE A 52 8.57 -10.92 2.51
N CYS A 53 7.64 -10.93 1.53
CA CYS A 53 7.15 -12.17 0.94
C CYS A 53 8.27 -12.99 0.28
N VAL A 54 9.22 -12.34 -0.41
CA VAL A 54 10.37 -13.01 -1.03
C VAL A 54 11.28 -13.65 0.04
N ALA A 55 11.64 -12.90 1.07
CA ALA A 55 12.48 -13.40 2.16
C ALA A 55 11.84 -14.61 2.88
N ASN A 56 10.54 -14.52 3.17
CA ASN A 56 9.83 -15.64 3.81
C ASN A 56 9.72 -16.87 2.89
N LYS A 57 9.57 -16.70 1.56
CA LYS A 57 9.61 -17.85 0.64
C LYS A 57 10.96 -18.54 0.67
N GLN A 58 12.07 -17.79 0.71
CA GLN A 58 13.40 -18.37 0.84
C GLN A 58 13.57 -19.12 2.17
N PHE A 59 13.05 -18.56 3.27
CA PHE A 59 13.07 -19.23 4.57
C PHE A 59 12.28 -20.54 4.57
N VAL A 60 11.07 -20.55 3.99
CA VAL A 60 10.25 -21.76 3.82
C VAL A 60 10.98 -22.82 2.99
N ASN A 61 11.67 -22.43 1.93
CA ASN A 61 12.48 -23.37 1.15
C ASN A 61 13.60 -24.00 1.98
N GLY A 62 14.31 -23.21 2.80
CA GLY A 62 15.31 -23.75 3.72
C GLY A 62 14.74 -24.73 4.74
N ILE A 63 13.53 -24.50 5.24
CA ILE A 63 12.83 -25.47 6.11
C ILE A 63 12.52 -26.77 5.35
N ARG A 64 12.11 -26.68 4.09
CA ARG A 64 11.84 -27.86 3.25
C ARG A 64 13.11 -28.66 2.97
N ASP A 65 14.23 -27.99 2.73
CA ASP A 65 15.54 -28.65 2.57
C ASP A 65 15.93 -29.43 3.83
N LEU A 66 15.70 -28.83 5.01
CA LEU A 66 15.92 -29.51 6.30
C LEU A 66 14.98 -30.70 6.49
N ALA A 67 13.70 -30.56 6.14
CA ALA A 67 12.74 -31.67 6.22
C ALA A 67 13.22 -32.86 5.36
N GLN A 68 13.67 -32.60 4.14
CA GLN A 68 14.19 -33.63 3.23
C GLN A 68 15.46 -34.29 3.76
N TYR A 69 16.39 -33.50 4.31
CA TYR A 69 17.59 -34.03 4.96
C TYR A 69 17.23 -34.95 6.14
N SER A 70 16.17 -34.60 6.87
CA SER A 70 15.63 -35.36 8.01
C SER A 70 14.72 -36.53 7.63
N SER A 71 14.64 -36.95 6.36
CA SER A 71 13.76 -38.04 5.87
C SER A 71 13.90 -39.40 6.58
N LYS A 72 14.96 -39.62 7.35
CA LYS A 72 15.14 -40.83 8.19
C LYS A 72 14.45 -40.72 9.55
N ASP A 73 14.10 -39.52 9.98
CA ASP A 73 13.34 -39.23 11.19
C ASP A 73 11.97 -38.65 10.79
N VAL A 74 10.99 -39.56 10.72
CA VAL A 74 9.62 -39.25 10.28
C VAL A 74 8.98 -38.15 11.13
N ILE A 75 9.29 -38.07 12.43
CA ILE A 75 8.68 -37.06 13.31
C ILE A 75 9.23 -35.68 12.96
N VAL A 76 10.54 -35.57 12.77
CA VAL A 76 11.20 -34.32 12.42
C VAL A 76 10.80 -33.87 11.01
N GLU A 77 10.87 -34.76 10.02
CA GLU A 77 10.44 -34.48 8.65
C GLU A 77 8.99 -33.97 8.60
N THR A 78 8.07 -34.69 9.25
CA THR A 78 6.63 -34.33 9.24
C THR A 78 6.39 -32.99 9.94
N SER A 79 7.11 -32.71 11.03
CA SER A 79 6.96 -31.46 11.77
C SER A 79 7.46 -30.26 10.97
N LEU A 80 8.63 -30.38 10.33
CA LEU A 80 9.20 -29.34 9.47
C LEU A 80 8.33 -29.11 8.23
N THR A 81 7.81 -30.17 7.62
CA THR A 81 6.90 -30.07 6.47
C THR A 81 5.64 -29.30 6.83
N LYS A 82 4.94 -29.68 7.92
CA LYS A 82 3.74 -28.98 8.41
C LYS A 82 4.01 -27.51 8.74
N PHE A 83 5.15 -27.23 9.35
CA PHE A 83 5.58 -25.87 9.65
C PHE A 83 5.80 -25.05 8.38
N SER A 84 6.47 -25.64 7.37
CA SER A 84 6.71 -25.02 6.08
C SER A 84 5.40 -24.70 5.34
N ASP A 85 4.42 -25.60 5.40
CA ASP A 85 3.13 -25.42 4.73
C ASP A 85 2.28 -24.34 5.41
N SER A 86 2.29 -24.30 6.74
CA SER A 86 1.60 -23.27 7.52
C SER A 86 2.17 -21.87 7.23
N LEU A 87 3.50 -21.76 7.14
CA LEU A 87 4.17 -20.52 6.74
C LEU A 87 3.89 -20.15 5.29
N GLN A 88 3.86 -21.13 4.39
CA GLN A 88 3.53 -20.91 2.98
C GLN A 88 2.12 -20.32 2.81
N GLU A 89 1.15 -20.81 3.59
CA GLU A 89 -0.21 -20.28 3.58
C GLU A 89 -0.26 -18.82 4.06
N MET A 90 0.43 -18.50 5.16
CA MET A 90 0.57 -17.12 5.66
C MET A 90 1.15 -16.18 4.58
N ILE A 91 2.18 -16.62 3.87
CA ILE A 91 2.80 -15.83 2.78
C ILE A 91 1.83 -15.60 1.63
N ASN A 92 0.99 -16.59 1.30
CA ASN A 92 0.00 -16.46 0.23
C ASN A 92 -1.03 -15.38 0.55
N TYR A 93 -1.54 -15.34 1.79
CA TYR A 93 -2.43 -14.26 2.24
C TYR A 93 -1.75 -12.89 2.13
N HIS A 94 -0.51 -12.76 2.59
CA HIS A 94 0.22 -11.49 2.52
C HIS A 94 0.46 -11.05 1.06
N THR A 95 0.75 -12.00 0.16
CA THR A 95 0.96 -11.73 -1.26
C THR A 95 -0.32 -11.18 -1.93
N VAL A 96 -1.48 -11.77 -1.64
CA VAL A 96 -2.78 -11.31 -2.15
C VAL A 96 -3.10 -9.90 -1.63
N SER A 97 -2.91 -9.66 -0.33
CA SER A 97 -3.14 -8.34 0.28
C SER A 97 -2.26 -7.25 -0.36
N VAL A 98 -0.96 -7.53 -0.58
CA VAL A 98 -0.05 -6.62 -1.27
C VAL A 98 -0.48 -6.38 -2.73
N GLY A 99 -0.99 -7.41 -3.41
CA GLY A 99 -1.54 -7.30 -4.76
C GLY A 99 -2.77 -6.39 -4.85
N ASN A 100 -3.71 -6.54 -3.93
CA ASN A 100 -4.93 -5.73 -3.85
C ASN A 100 -4.60 -4.25 -3.60
N TRP A 101 -3.69 -4.00 -2.67
CA TRP A 101 -3.23 -2.65 -2.36
C TRP A 101 -2.53 -1.99 -3.56
N ARG A 102 -1.74 -2.76 -4.34
CA ARG A 102 -1.16 -2.26 -5.60
C ARG A 102 -2.23 -1.80 -6.58
N MET A 103 -3.30 -2.57 -6.78
CA MET A 103 -4.37 -2.18 -7.70
C MET A 103 -5.02 -0.85 -7.30
N ILE A 104 -5.34 -0.67 -6.02
CA ILE A 104 -5.95 0.56 -5.48
C ILE A 104 -5.04 1.77 -5.74
N VAL A 105 -3.74 1.63 -5.49
CA VAL A 105 -2.78 2.73 -5.70
C VAL A 105 -2.61 3.05 -7.19
N THR A 106 -2.55 2.04 -8.07
CA THR A 106 -2.35 2.22 -9.52
C THR A 106 -3.58 2.74 -10.27
N MET A 107 -4.79 2.64 -9.70
CA MET A 107 -6.00 3.23 -10.30
C MET A 107 -6.08 4.76 -10.13
N SER A 108 -5.11 5.38 -9.45
CA SER A 108 -5.03 6.85 -9.32
C SER A 108 -4.45 7.47 -10.61
N PRO A 109 -5.20 8.31 -11.35
CA PRO A 109 -4.80 8.83 -12.66
C PRO A 109 -3.51 9.68 -12.69
N LYS A 110 -3.10 10.25 -11.55
CA LYS A 110 -1.95 11.17 -11.46
C LYS A 110 -0.56 10.48 -11.46
N GLN A 111 -0.46 9.15 -11.46
CA GLN A 111 0.84 8.45 -11.40
C GLN A 111 1.59 8.36 -12.74
N THR A 112 0.91 8.58 -13.87
CA THR A 112 1.54 8.50 -15.21
C THR A 112 2.57 9.61 -15.44
N ASP A 113 2.50 10.72 -14.70
CA ASP A 113 3.38 11.89 -14.86
C ASP A 113 4.62 11.90 -13.95
N TYR A 114 4.73 10.98 -12.97
CA TYR A 114 5.87 10.93 -12.04
C TYR A 114 6.88 9.81 -12.35
N ALA A 115 6.70 9.10 -13.49
CA ALA A 115 7.56 7.99 -13.91
C ALA A 115 8.53 8.37 -15.06
N SER A 116 8.77 9.66 -15.29
CA SER A 116 9.81 10.17 -16.23
C SER A 116 11.04 10.67 -15.49
#